data_AF-A0A820REL2-F1
#
_entry.id   AF-A0A820REL2-F1
#
_cell.length_a   1.000
_cell.length_b   1.000
_cell.length_c   1.000
_cell.angle_alpha   90.00
_cell.angle_beta   90.00
_cell.angle_gamma   90.00
#
_symmetry.space_group_name_H-M   'P 1'
#
loop_
_entity.id
_entity.type
_entity.pdbx_description
1 polymer ?
#
loop_
_entity_poly.entity_id
_entity_poly.type
_entity_poly.pdbx_seq_one_letter_code
_entity_poly.pdbx_strand_id
1 'polypeptide(L)'
;MKRLFHPTVEKIKSTIGDVLNSPDVKGIHYLFLVGGFAESPILQHEIRRAFSSILKVIIPQDVSLTILKGAVLFGLDPTIVNVRRSRLTYGVSVLNRYIVVDCGGGTVDMTVHEL
;
A
#
# COMPACT_ATOMS: atom_id res chain seq x y z
N MET A 1 -25.54 13.35 10.74
CA MET A 1 -24.16 13.44 10.21
C MET A 1 -23.65 12.14 9.57
N LYS A 2 -23.90 10.94 10.12
CA LYS A 2 -23.44 9.65 9.53
C LYS A 2 -23.82 9.43 8.06
N ARG A 3 -25.03 9.83 7.65
CA ARG A 3 -25.52 9.69 6.26
C ARG A 3 -24.65 10.43 5.23
N LEU A 4 -23.99 11.51 5.62
CA LEU A 4 -23.13 12.30 4.72
C LEU A 4 -21.86 11.54 4.33
N PHE A 5 -21.26 10.82 5.27
CA PHE A 5 -19.98 10.11 5.06
C PHE A 5 -20.16 8.67 4.59
N HIS A 6 -21.39 8.15 4.63
CA HIS A 6 -21.70 6.79 4.22
C HIS A 6 -21.20 6.41 2.81
N PRO A 7 -21.42 7.20 1.74
CA PRO A 7 -20.93 6.84 0.40
C PRO A 7 -19.41 6.77 0.34
N THR A 8 -18.71 7.64 1.06
CA THR A 8 -17.25 7.64 1.13
C THR A 8 -16.74 6.40 1.86
N VAL A 9 -17.34 6.05 2.99
CA VAL A 9 -16.91 4.88 3.80
C VAL A 9 -17.18 3.57 3.05
N GLU A 10 -18.33 3.43 2.39
CA GLU A 10 -18.61 2.26 1.57
C GLU A 10 -17.64 2.14 0.40
N LYS A 11 -17.29 3.25 -0.26
CA LYS A 11 -16.30 3.23 -1.34
C LYS A 11 -14.92 2.81 -0.84
N ILE A 12 -14.50 3.27 0.34
CA ILE A 12 -13.24 2.83 0.97
C ILE A 12 -13.29 1.32 1.27
N LYS A 13 -14.39 0.82 1.82
CA LYS A 13 -14.54 -0.63 2.08
C LYS A 13 -14.46 -1.45 0.80
N SER A 14 -15.13 -1.00 -0.26
CA SER A 14 -15.07 -1.66 -1.56
C SER A 14 -13.63 -1.72 -2.07
N THR A 15 -12.92 -0.59 -2.09
CA THR A 15 -11.53 -0.55 -2.55
C THR A 15 -10.61 -1.47 -1.73
N ILE A 16 -10.78 -1.54 -0.40
CA ILE A 16 -10.01 -2.46 0.43
C ILE A 16 -10.34 -3.92 0.07
N GLY A 17 -11.62 -4.24 -0.12
CA GLY A 17 -12.04 -5.57 -0.56
C GLY A 17 -11.45 -5.97 -1.91
N ASP A 18 -11.47 -5.06 -2.88
CA ASP A 18 -10.88 -5.27 -4.22
C ASP A 18 -9.38 -5.54 -4.13
N VAL A 19 -8.66 -4.79 -3.28
CA VAL A 19 -7.24 -5.05 -3.02
C VAL A 19 -7.06 -6.44 -2.42
N LEU A 20 -7.77 -6.79 -1.34
CA LEU A 20 -7.61 -8.09 -0.67
C LEU A 20 -7.95 -9.30 -1.56
N ASN A 21 -8.81 -9.11 -2.56
CA ASN A 21 -9.14 -10.14 -3.54
C ASN A 21 -8.08 -10.32 -4.63
N SER A 22 -7.12 -9.39 -4.75
CA SER A 22 -6.03 -9.52 -5.73
C SER A 22 -5.11 -10.70 -5.36
N PRO A 23 -4.71 -11.53 -6.35
CA PRO A 23 -3.85 -12.68 -6.11
C PRO A 23 -2.47 -12.32 -5.56
N ASP A 24 -2.01 -11.08 -5.76
CA ASP A 24 -0.68 -10.60 -5.37
C ASP A 24 -0.54 -10.28 -3.88
N VAL A 25 -1.66 -10.21 -3.15
CA VAL A 25 -1.71 -9.77 -1.74
C VAL A 25 -2.24 -10.87 -0.80
N LYS A 26 -2.05 -12.12 -1.19
CA LYS A 26 -2.30 -13.28 -0.32
C LYS A 26 -1.37 -13.25 0.90
N GLY A 27 -1.92 -13.56 2.07
CA GLY A 27 -1.14 -13.66 3.31
C GLY A 27 -0.95 -12.35 4.08
N ILE A 28 -1.70 -11.29 3.74
CA ILE A 28 -1.71 -10.07 4.57
C ILE A 28 -2.44 -10.35 5.89
N HIS A 29 -1.82 -9.97 7.00
CA HIS A 29 -2.38 -10.14 8.34
C HIS A 29 -2.75 -8.82 9.04
N TYR A 30 -2.23 -7.70 8.56
CA TYR A 30 -2.30 -6.41 9.23
C TYR A 30 -2.88 -5.34 8.32
N LEU A 31 -3.76 -4.50 8.89
CA LEU A 31 -4.27 -3.30 8.25
C LEU A 31 -3.93 -2.10 9.13
N PHE A 32 -3.05 -1.21 8.66
CA PHE A 32 -2.73 0.03 9.35
C PHE A 32 -3.65 1.15 8.84
N LEU A 33 -4.46 1.71 9.73
CA LEU A 33 -5.34 2.84 9.41
C LEU A 33 -4.69 4.13 9.90
N VAL A 34 -4.16 4.92 8.96
CA VAL A 34 -3.37 6.14 9.20
C VAL A 34 -3.87 7.34 8.39
N GLY A 35 -3.44 8.55 8.76
CA GLY A 35 -3.81 9.81 8.10
C GLY A 35 -4.94 10.58 8.82
N GLY A 36 -5.18 11.83 8.42
CA GLY A 36 -6.13 12.70 9.15
C GLY A 36 -7.56 12.18 9.19
N PHE A 37 -8.04 11.58 8.09
CA PHE A 37 -9.39 11.03 8.06
C PHE A 37 -9.54 9.73 8.89
N ALA A 38 -8.43 9.05 9.19
CA ALA A 38 -8.42 7.88 10.06
C ALA A 38 -8.73 8.20 11.53
N GLU A 39 -8.73 9.47 11.93
CA GLU A 39 -9.24 9.90 13.24
C GLU A 39 -10.78 9.81 13.35
N SER A 40 -11.48 9.74 12.22
CA SER A 40 -12.94 9.66 12.19
C SER A 40 -13.46 8.40 12.91
N PRO A 41 -14.22 8.54 14.01
CA PRO A 41 -14.76 7.38 14.73
C PRO A 41 -15.68 6.52 13.86
N ILE A 42 -16.38 7.15 12.90
CA ILE A 42 -17.25 6.45 11.95
C ILE A 42 -16.41 5.53 11.06
N LEU A 43 -15.30 6.04 10.49
CA LEU A 43 -14.43 5.24 9.64
C LEU A 43 -13.80 4.10 10.44
N GLN A 44 -13.25 4.39 11.62
CA GLN A 44 -12.62 3.36 12.45
C GLN A 44 -13.60 2.22 12.80
N HIS A 45 -14.83 2.57 13.19
CA HIS A 45 -15.86 1.58 13.51
C HIS A 45 -16.21 0.71 12.30
N GLU A 46 -16.45 1.32 11.14
CA GLU A 46 -16.85 0.61 9.92
C GLU A 46 -15.73 -0.29 9.37
N ILE A 47 -14.48 0.18 9.38
CA ILE A 47 -13.32 -0.62 8.96
C ILE A 47 -13.09 -1.78 9.92
N ARG A 48 -13.16 -1.55 11.23
CA ARG A 48 -13.05 -2.64 12.22
C ARG A 48 -14.16 -3.65 12.03
N ARG A 49 -15.41 -3.21 11.85
CA ARG A 49 -16.56 -4.11 11.66
C ARG A 49 -16.40 -4.97 10.40
N ALA A 50 -15.90 -4.39 9.31
CA ALA A 50 -15.77 -5.08 8.03
C ALA A 50 -14.59 -6.06 7.97
N PHE A 51 -13.45 -5.73 8.59
CA PHE A 51 -12.19 -6.42 8.31
C PHE A 51 -11.53 -7.07 9.54
N SER A 52 -12.00 -6.85 10.77
CA SER A 52 -11.33 -7.42 11.97
C SER A 52 -11.41 -8.95 12.07
N SER A 53 -12.29 -9.59 11.30
CA SER A 53 -12.38 -11.06 11.24
C SER A 53 -11.26 -11.70 10.42
N ILE A 54 -10.69 -10.96 9.47
CA ILE A 54 -9.67 -11.44 8.53
C ILE A 54 -8.30 -10.77 8.75
N LEU A 55 -8.29 -9.54 9.27
CA LEU A 55 -7.10 -8.72 9.44
C LEU A 55 -7.03 -8.13 10.84
N LYS A 56 -5.83 -7.97 11.36
CA LYS A 56 -5.58 -7.18 12.56
C LYS A 56 -5.53 -5.69 12.21
N VAL A 57 -6.60 -4.96 12.53
CA VAL A 57 -6.70 -3.51 12.30
C VAL A 57 -5.95 -2.74 13.40
N ILE A 58 -4.84 -2.10 13.02
CA ILE A 58 -3.98 -1.29 13.87
C ILE A 58 -4.24 0.19 13.58
N ILE A 59 -4.53 0.95 14.64
CA ILE A 59 -4.72 2.40 14.60
C ILE A 59 -3.68 3.00 15.56
N PRO A 60 -2.60 3.61 15.04
CA PRO A 60 -1.54 4.18 15.88
C PRO A 60 -2.02 5.36 16.74
N GLN A 61 -1.25 5.71 17.78
CA GLN A 61 -1.45 6.97 18.51
C GLN A 61 -1.01 8.16 17.64
N ASP A 62 -1.75 9.27 17.73
CA ASP A 62 -1.58 10.44 16.87
C ASP A 62 -1.62 10.08 15.37
N VAL A 63 -2.78 9.57 14.94
CA VAL A 63 -3.01 9.02 13.60
C VAL A 63 -2.63 10.03 12.49
N SER A 64 -2.98 11.31 12.68
CA SER A 64 -2.61 12.40 11.75
C SER A 64 -1.10 12.65 11.67
N LEU A 65 -0.36 12.44 12.76
CA LEU A 65 1.08 12.70 12.82
C LEU A 65 1.94 11.47 12.52
N THR A 66 1.34 10.28 12.46
CA THR A 66 2.07 9.02 12.30
C THR A 66 2.98 9.01 11.06
N ILE A 67 2.48 9.55 9.94
CA ILE A 67 3.25 9.65 8.70
C ILE A 67 4.46 10.58 8.88
N LEU A 68 4.27 11.74 9.52
CA LEU A 68 5.33 12.70 9.80
C LEU A 68 6.38 12.12 10.77
N LYS A 69 5.94 11.44 11.83
CA LYS A 69 6.84 10.76 12.77
C LYS A 69 7.74 9.75 12.04
N GLY A 70 7.15 8.93 11.16
CA GLY A 70 7.92 8.00 10.32
C GLY A 70 8.93 8.71 9.41
N ALA A 71 8.55 9.85 8.81
CA ALA A 71 9.45 10.65 7.98
C ALA A 71 10.61 11.24 8.78
N VAL A 72 10.36 11.73 10.00
CA VAL A 72 11.42 12.23 10.89
C VAL A 72 12.38 11.11 11.28
N LEU A 73 11.86 9.93 11.65
CA LEU A 73 12.70 8.76 11.95
C LEU A 73 13.58 8.38 10.75
N PHE A 74 13.03 8.39 9.54
CA PHE A 74 13.81 8.15 8.32
C PHE A 74 14.85 9.24 8.05
N GLY A 75 14.55 10.51 8.36
CA GLY A 75 15.51 11.61 8.23
C GLY A 75 16.66 11.52 9.23
N LEU A 76 16.42 10.97 10.43
CA LEU A 76 17.44 10.73 11.45
C LEU A 76 18.31 9.53 11.12
N ASP A 77 17.70 8.44 10.65
CA ASP A 77 18.40 7.23 10.24
C ASP A 77 17.83 6.72 8.91
N PRO A 78 18.48 7.04 7.77
CA PRO A 78 18.05 6.55 6.47
C PRO A 78 18.16 5.02 6.31
N THR A 79 18.91 4.33 7.17
CA THR A 79 19.12 2.87 7.06
C THR A 79 17.89 2.06 7.47
N ILE A 80 16.91 2.67 8.15
CA ILE A 80 15.66 2.00 8.54
C ILE A 80 14.84 1.53 7.33
N VAL A 81 15.04 2.12 6.15
CA VAL A 81 14.39 1.69 4.89
C VAL A 81 15.43 1.02 4.00
N ASN A 82 15.47 -0.31 4.03
CA ASN A 82 16.41 -1.10 3.23
C ASN A 82 16.09 -1.11 1.73
N VAL A 83 14.81 -1.07 1.36
CA VAL A 83 14.35 -1.19 -0.04
C VAL A 83 13.18 -0.26 -0.31
N ARG A 84 13.16 0.34 -1.50
CA ARG A 84 12.01 1.05 -2.06
C ARG A 84 11.72 0.52 -3.45
N ARG A 85 10.45 0.23 -3.73
CA ARG A 85 10.00 -0.23 -5.05
C ARG A 85 9.37 0.95 -5.81
N SER A 86 9.71 1.08 -7.09
CA SER A 86 8.98 2.02 -7.95
C SER A 86 7.52 1.61 -8.05
N ARG A 87 6.61 2.58 -7.98
CA ARG A 87 5.18 2.34 -8.18
C ARG A 87 4.83 2.07 -9.65
N LEU A 88 5.63 2.61 -10.56
CA LEU A 88 5.39 2.52 -12.00
C LEU A 88 6.50 1.72 -12.67
N THR A 89 6.09 0.91 -13.65
CA THR A 89 7.02 0.22 -14.53
C THR A 89 7.59 1.23 -15.52
N TYR A 90 8.92 1.20 -15.68
CA TYR A 90 9.60 1.93 -16.74
C TYR A 90 9.87 0.97 -17.89
N GLY A 91 9.56 1.39 -19.11
CA GLY A 91 9.77 0.59 -20.32
C GLY A 91 10.01 1.48 -21.53
N VAL A 92 10.68 0.94 -22.54
CA VAL A 92 10.90 1.59 -23.84
C VAL A 92 10.33 0.71 -24.94
N SER A 93 9.74 1.31 -25.97
CA SER A 93 9.27 0.58 -27.14
C SER A 93 10.43 0.38 -28.12
N VAL A 94 10.61 -0.85 -28.60
CA VAL A 94 11.63 -1.19 -29.60
C VAL A 94 11.02 -2.01 -30.74
N LEU A 95 11.59 -1.88 -31.94
CA LEU A 95 11.13 -2.59 -33.14
C LEU A 95 11.58 -4.05 -33.20
N ASN A 96 12.67 -4.40 -32.51
CA ASN A 96 13.28 -5.72 -32.56
C ASN A 96 12.82 -6.60 -31.40
N ARG A 97 12.68 -7.91 -31.64
CA ARG A 97 12.40 -8.90 -30.60
C ARG A 97 13.67 -9.22 -29.82
N TYR A 98 13.57 -9.22 -28.49
CA TYR A 98 14.64 -9.60 -27.58
C TYR A 98 14.04 -10.45 -26.45
N ILE A 99 14.87 -11.30 -25.84
CA ILE A 99 14.49 -12.08 -24.67
C ILE A 99 14.90 -11.29 -23.44
N VAL A 100 13.94 -11.05 -22.54
CA VAL A 100 14.21 -10.49 -21.21
C VAL A 100 14.41 -11.64 -20.25
N VAL A 101 15.57 -11.69 -19.61
CA VAL A 101 15.82 -12.55 -18.46
C VAL A 101 15.82 -11.67 -17.22
N ASP A 102 14.82 -11.88 -16.37
CA ASP A 102 14.61 -11.19 -15.09
C ASP A 102 15.22 -12.05 -13.96
N CYS A 103 16.23 -11.50 -13.28
CA CYS A 103 16.85 -12.10 -12.11
C CYS A 103 16.40 -11.29 -10.87
N GLY A 104 15.09 -11.31 -10.62
CA GLY A 104 14.41 -10.38 -9.71
C GLY A 104 15.10 -10.16 -8.36
N GLY A 105 15.26 -8.89 -8.00
CA GLY A 105 15.82 -8.50 -6.70
C GLY A 105 15.60 -7.06 -6.27
N GLY A 106 14.96 -6.19 -7.06
CA GLY A 106 14.78 -4.81 -6.59
C GLY A 106 14.29 -3.82 -7.60
N THR A 107 15.07 -3.48 -8.63
CA THR A 107 14.72 -2.27 -9.41
C THR A 107 15.33 -2.09 -10.80
N VAL A 108 16.19 -2.97 -11.35
CA VAL A 108 16.58 -2.88 -12.78
C VAL A 108 17.01 -4.25 -13.31
N ASP A 109 16.26 -4.76 -14.28
CA ASP A 109 16.62 -5.95 -15.07
C ASP A 109 16.61 -5.54 -16.55
N MET A 110 17.79 -5.47 -17.18
CA MET A 110 17.95 -5.42 -18.63
C MET A 110 19.01 -6.44 -19.02
N THR A 111 18.58 -7.60 -19.49
CA THR A 111 19.42 -8.50 -20.29
C THR A 111 18.89 -8.46 -21.71
N VAL A 112 19.69 -7.94 -22.64
CA VAL A 112 19.40 -7.98 -24.08
C VAL A 112 20.40 -8.94 -24.71
N HIS A 113 19.91 -10.00 -25.34
CA HIS A 113 20.67 -10.78 -26.31
C HIS A 113 20.11 -10.45 -27.70
N GLU A 114 20.98 -9.97 -28.59
CA GLU A 114 20.71 -10.04 -30.04
C GLU A 114 20.68 -11.52 -30.46
N LEU A 115 19.77 -11.84 -31.39
CA LEU A 115 19.81 -13.09 -32.14
C LEU A 115 20.74 -12.95 -33.33
#